data_AF-V9IFA6-F1
#
_entry.id   AF-V9IFA6-F1
#
_cell.length_a   1.000
_cell.length_b   1.000
_cell.length_c   1.000
_cell.angle_alpha   90.00
_cell.angle_beta   90.00
_cell.angle_gamma   90.00
#
_symmetry.space_group_name_H-M   'P 1'
#
loop_
_entity.id
_entity.type
_entity.pdbx_description
1 polymer ?
#
loop_
_entity_poly.entity_id
_entity_poly.type
_entity_poly.pdbx_seq_one_letter_code
_entity_poly.pdbx_strand_id
1 'polypeptide(L)'
;MAPNQRQRQLFISKKELKKLNGRRFSKPEESSDIGLIYPCVDTAFKLLLSARFCSAIWSHITDCDETYNYWEPSHYLLYGNGQQTWEYSPQYALRSYMYLLIHMVPAKLYHYLLEPNPVLVFYFVRCLLSVGCALSEVYFYKNVCREFGIHIGRLTLVFLILSSGMYIASAAFLPSSFSMYLSTIATAAWYGRQYELAIFATALSALLGWPFAALLGLPIAIEMLLHKQEWSKL
;
A
#
# COMPACT_ATOMS: atom_id res chain seq x y z
N MET A 1 -4.03 37.21 -55.85
CA MET A 1 -2.85 37.58 -55.04
C MET A 1 -2.33 36.33 -54.33
N ALA A 2 -1.14 35.85 -54.68
CA ALA A 2 -0.53 34.68 -54.03
C ALA A 2 -0.04 35.07 -52.62
N PRO A 3 -0.29 34.26 -51.58
CA PRO A 3 0.15 34.59 -50.22
C PRO A 3 1.68 34.57 -50.12
N ASN A 4 2.23 35.60 -49.46
CA ASN A 4 3.67 35.80 -49.26
C ASN A 4 4.32 34.58 -48.58
N GLN A 5 5.56 34.24 -48.98
CA GLN A 5 6.30 33.06 -48.49
C GLN A 5 6.36 32.98 -46.94
N ARG A 6 6.43 34.12 -46.25
CA ARG A 6 6.41 34.19 -44.78
C ARG A 6 5.10 33.68 -44.16
N GLN A 7 3.96 33.94 -44.80
CA GLN A 7 2.66 33.43 -44.35
C GLN A 7 2.53 31.92 -44.58
N ARG A 8 3.12 31.40 -45.67
CA ARG A 8 3.18 29.94 -45.92
C ARG A 8 4.01 29.22 -44.86
N GLN A 9 5.17 29.77 -44.47
CA GLN A 9 6.01 29.17 -43.42
C GLN A 9 5.34 29.17 -42.05
N LEU A 10 4.67 30.26 -41.67
CA LEU A 10 3.89 30.32 -40.41
C LEU A 10 2.73 29.32 -40.39
N PHE A 11 2.07 29.11 -41.53
CA PHE A 11 0.98 28.13 -41.64
C PHE A 11 1.48 26.69 -41.55
N ILE A 12 2.63 26.39 -42.15
CA ILE A 12 3.29 25.08 -42.05
C ILE A 12 3.72 24.82 -40.60
N SER A 13 4.35 25.79 -39.94
CA SER A 13 4.76 25.67 -38.53
C SER A 13 3.58 25.43 -37.58
N LYS A 14 2.45 26.14 -37.77
CA LYS A 14 1.23 25.88 -36.98
C LYS A 14 0.63 24.51 -37.25
N LYS A 15 0.69 24.01 -38.50
CA LYS A 15 0.20 22.68 -38.87
C LYS A 15 1.07 21.57 -38.29
N GLU A 16 2.39 21.77 -38.25
CA GLU A 16 3.37 20.89 -37.61
C GLU A 16 3.18 20.86 -36.08
N LEU A 17 2.99 22.02 -35.44
CA LEU A 17 2.75 22.13 -34.00
C LEU A 17 1.43 21.45 -33.59
N LYS A 18 0.39 21.56 -34.42
CA LYS A 18 -0.89 20.87 -34.21
C LYS A 18 -0.78 19.36 -34.42
N LYS A 19 0.09 18.90 -35.33
CA LYS A 19 0.40 17.48 -35.56
C LYS A 19 1.21 16.88 -34.39
N LEU A 20 2.13 17.65 -33.82
CA LEU A 20 2.91 17.29 -32.62
C LEU A 20 2.02 17.23 -31.36
N ASN A 21 1.12 18.21 -31.17
CA ASN A 21 0.17 18.18 -30.05
C ASN A 21 -0.89 17.08 -30.20
N GLY A 22 -1.30 16.74 -31.43
CA GLY A 22 -2.20 15.60 -31.68
C GLY A 22 -1.57 14.24 -31.37
N ARG A 23 -0.26 14.08 -31.58
CA ARG A 23 0.50 12.86 -31.21
C ARG A 23 0.78 12.74 -29.71
N ARG A 24 0.76 13.85 -28.95
CA ARG A 24 0.93 13.82 -27.49
C ARG A 24 -0.36 13.48 -26.74
N PHE A 25 -1.51 13.54 -27.39
CA PHE A 25 -2.83 13.28 -26.81
C PHE A 25 -3.50 11.98 -27.27
N SER A 26 -2.82 11.17 -28.10
CA SER A 26 -3.19 9.77 -28.24
C SER A 26 -2.86 9.08 -26.92
N LYS A 27 -3.90 8.61 -26.22
CA LYS A 27 -3.79 7.56 -25.18
C LYS A 27 -2.78 6.51 -25.64
N PRO A 28 -2.04 5.85 -24.72
CA PRO A 28 -1.24 4.70 -25.10
C PRO A 28 -2.16 3.74 -25.84
N GLU A 29 -1.84 3.44 -27.10
CA GLU A 29 -2.50 2.39 -27.86
C GLU A 29 -2.40 1.12 -27.02
N GLU A 30 -3.53 0.64 -26.53
CA GLU A 30 -3.68 -0.74 -26.07
C GLU A 30 -3.26 -1.61 -27.25
N SER A 31 -2.05 -2.18 -27.13
CA SER A 31 -1.58 -3.24 -27.99
C SER A 31 -2.67 -4.29 -28.06
N SER A 32 -3.16 -4.55 -29.27
CA SER A 32 -4.13 -5.58 -29.62
C SER A 32 -3.97 -6.84 -28.76
N ASP A 33 -4.79 -6.95 -27.71
CA ASP A 33 -4.83 -8.09 -26.82
C ASP A 33 -5.39 -9.29 -27.60
N ILE A 34 -4.49 -10.23 -27.92
CA ILE A 34 -4.85 -11.60 -28.24
C ILE A 34 -5.45 -12.20 -26.96
N GLY A 35 -6.75 -12.03 -26.74
CA GLY A 35 -7.59 -12.83 -25.83
C GLY A 35 -6.99 -13.21 -24.47
N LEU A 36 -6.12 -12.38 -23.86
CA LEU A 36 -5.51 -12.71 -22.59
C LEU A 36 -6.51 -12.34 -21.48
N ILE A 37 -7.29 -13.33 -21.03
CA ILE A 37 -8.16 -13.16 -19.86
C ILE A 37 -7.27 -13.09 -18.62
N TYR A 38 -7.10 -11.89 -18.07
CA TYR A 38 -6.51 -11.71 -16.75
C TYR A 38 -7.37 -10.80 -15.87
N PRO A 39 -7.37 -11.00 -14.54
CA PRO A 39 -8.14 -10.15 -13.64
C PRO A 39 -7.68 -8.70 -13.77
N CYS A 40 -8.59 -7.82 -14.17
CA CYS A 40 -8.36 -6.39 -14.10
C CYS A 40 -8.03 -6.00 -12.63
N VAL A 41 -7.29 -4.91 -12.45
CA VAL A 41 -6.91 -4.38 -11.13
C VAL A 41 -8.12 -4.23 -10.21
N ASP A 42 -9.27 -3.79 -10.75
CA ASP A 42 -10.52 -3.65 -9.99
C ASP A 42 -11.08 -5.00 -9.52
N THR A 43 -11.00 -6.03 -10.37
CA THR A 43 -11.42 -7.40 -10.03
C THR A 43 -10.48 -7.99 -8.99
N ALA A 44 -9.17 -7.81 -9.15
CA ALA A 44 -8.17 -8.24 -8.16
C ALA A 44 -8.40 -7.54 -6.81
N PHE A 45 -8.69 -6.24 -6.80
CA PHE A 45 -9.03 -5.50 -5.58
C PHE A 45 -10.26 -6.05 -4.88
N LYS A 46 -11.36 -6.26 -5.60
CA LYS A 46 -12.59 -6.82 -5.01
C LYS A 46 -12.35 -8.21 -4.43
N LEU A 47 -11.59 -9.06 -5.13
CA LEU A 47 -11.26 -10.41 -4.66
C LEU A 47 -10.40 -10.37 -3.39
N LEU A 48 -9.30 -9.62 -3.41
CA LEU A 48 -8.43 -9.47 -2.25
C LEU A 48 -9.17 -8.86 -1.07
N LEU A 49 -9.89 -7.75 -1.29
CA LEU A 49 -10.68 -7.07 -0.27
C LEU A 49 -11.71 -8.01 0.35
N SER A 50 -12.42 -8.81 -0.46
CA SER A 50 -13.37 -9.79 0.07
C SER A 50 -12.69 -10.81 1.00
N ALA A 51 -11.53 -11.34 0.60
CA ALA A 51 -10.75 -12.26 1.44
C ALA A 51 -10.25 -11.58 2.72
N ARG A 52 -9.82 -10.31 2.66
CA ARG A 52 -9.36 -9.55 3.83
C ARG A 52 -10.50 -9.19 4.79
N PHE A 53 -11.70 -8.90 4.28
CA PHE A 53 -12.88 -8.69 5.12
C PHE A 53 -13.35 -9.98 5.77
N CYS A 54 -13.21 -11.12 5.09
CA CYS A 54 -13.43 -12.40 5.75
C CYS A 54 -12.53 -12.57 6.97
N SER A 55 -11.25 -12.19 6.87
CA SER A 55 -10.35 -12.21 8.02
C SER A 55 -10.77 -11.26 9.14
N ALA A 56 -11.17 -10.02 8.80
CA ALA A 56 -11.62 -9.05 9.79
C ALA A 56 -12.79 -9.56 10.64
N ILE A 57 -13.72 -10.31 10.03
CA ILE A 57 -14.95 -10.79 10.67
C ILE A 57 -14.74 -12.14 11.36
N TRP A 58 -14.13 -13.12 10.67
CA TRP A 58 -14.07 -14.51 11.13
C TRP A 58 -12.75 -14.92 11.79
N SER A 59 -11.68 -14.14 11.62
CA SER A 59 -10.41 -14.47 12.28
C SER A 59 -10.45 -14.04 13.74
N HIS A 60 -10.12 -14.98 14.63
CA HIS A 60 -9.95 -14.69 16.05
C HIS A 60 -8.60 -14.03 16.31
N ILE A 61 -8.46 -13.34 17.45
CA ILE A 61 -7.17 -12.79 17.86
C ILE A 61 -6.29 -13.94 18.35
N THR A 62 -5.20 -14.19 17.63
CA THR A 62 -4.26 -15.29 17.94
C THR A 62 -3.13 -14.86 18.87
N ASP A 63 -2.80 -13.57 18.88
CA ASP A 63 -1.65 -13.02 19.60
C ASP A 63 -2.11 -12.28 20.87
N CYS A 64 -1.47 -12.59 22.00
CA CYS A 64 -1.74 -11.91 23.26
C CYS A 64 -1.27 -10.45 23.23
N ASP A 65 -0.22 -10.13 22.47
CA ASP A 65 0.25 -8.76 22.31
C ASP A 65 -0.79 -7.90 21.60
N GLU A 66 -1.51 -8.44 20.62
CA GLU A 66 -2.59 -7.71 19.95
C GLU A 66 -3.63 -7.23 20.97
N THR A 67 -4.03 -8.12 21.89
CA THR A 67 -5.05 -7.84 22.90
C THR A 67 -4.53 -6.84 23.94
N TYR A 68 -3.49 -7.23 24.69
CA TYR A 68 -3.08 -6.47 25.87
C TYR A 68 -2.26 -5.22 25.51
N ASN A 69 -1.57 -5.24 24.39
CA ASN A 69 -0.56 -4.25 24.04
C ASN A 69 -1.02 -3.31 22.91
N TYR A 70 -2.18 -3.57 22.30
CA TYR A 70 -2.77 -2.66 21.30
C TYR A 70 -4.26 -2.41 21.53
N TRP A 71 -5.10 -3.45 21.68
CA TRP A 71 -6.55 -3.26 21.89
C TRP A 71 -6.89 -2.64 23.25
N GLU A 72 -6.36 -3.17 24.35
CA GLU A 72 -6.63 -2.65 25.70
C GLU A 72 -6.18 -1.18 25.89
N PRO A 73 -4.94 -0.78 25.53
CA PRO A 73 -4.52 0.62 25.61
C PRO A 73 -5.34 1.51 24.67
N SER A 74 -5.76 1.01 23.51
CA SER A 74 -6.63 1.75 22.59
C SER A 74 -8.01 1.99 23.17
N HIS A 75 -8.58 0.99 23.83
CA HIS A 75 -9.85 1.10 24.54
C HIS A 75 -9.74 2.12 25.68
N TYR A 76 -8.63 2.10 26.43
CA TYR A 76 -8.32 3.09 27.46
C TYR A 76 -8.27 4.52 26.88
N LEU A 77 -7.62 4.73 25.73
CA LEU A 77 -7.55 6.05 25.08
C LEU A 77 -8.90 6.57 24.56
N LEU A 78 -9.78 5.66 24.10
CA LEU A 78 -11.09 6.04 23.56
C LEU A 78 -12.14 6.28 24.64
N TYR A 79 -12.16 5.45 25.68
CA TYR A 79 -13.26 5.40 26.65
C TYR A 79 -12.85 5.74 28.08
N GLY A 80 -11.55 5.91 28.36
CA GLY A 80 -11.03 6.12 29.73
C GLY A 80 -11.10 4.88 30.62
N ASN A 81 -11.39 3.72 30.04
CA ASN A 81 -11.46 2.43 30.73
C ASN A 81 -10.72 1.37 29.89
N GLY A 82 -10.06 0.41 30.52
CA GLY A 82 -9.19 -0.58 29.86
C GLY A 82 -7.82 -0.65 30.52
N GLN A 83 -7.00 -1.61 30.09
CA GLN A 83 -5.67 -1.81 30.66
C GLN A 83 -4.61 -0.99 29.93
N GLN A 84 -3.75 -0.34 30.70
CA GLN A 84 -2.50 0.25 30.20
C GLN A 84 -1.35 -0.69 30.56
N THR A 85 -0.60 -1.17 29.57
CA THR A 85 0.60 -1.96 29.84
C THR A 85 1.73 -1.08 30.36
N TRP A 86 2.64 -1.69 31.12
CA TRP A 86 3.85 -1.03 31.60
C TRP A 86 4.69 -0.46 30.45
N GLU A 87 4.61 -1.02 29.24
CA GLU A 87 5.29 -0.51 28.05
C GLU A 87 4.84 0.91 27.65
N TYR A 88 3.55 1.23 27.85
CA TYR A 88 3.00 2.56 27.61
C TYR A 88 2.96 3.43 28.86
N SER A 89 3.34 2.91 30.03
CA SER A 89 3.33 3.72 31.24
C SER A 89 4.38 4.83 31.14
N PRO A 90 4.09 6.06 31.59
CA PRO A 90 5.08 7.15 31.59
C PRO A 90 6.34 6.82 32.41
N GLN A 91 6.24 5.85 33.32
CA GLN A 91 7.36 5.41 34.17
C GLN A 91 8.43 4.65 33.38
N TYR A 92 8.04 3.77 32.45
CA TYR A 92 8.98 2.95 31.68
C TYR A 92 9.13 3.40 30.21
N ALA A 93 8.07 3.97 29.62
CA ALA A 93 8.06 4.60 28.30
C ALA A 93 8.73 3.78 27.18
N LEU A 94 8.54 2.46 27.18
CA LEU A 94 9.15 1.57 26.19
C LEU A 94 8.48 1.66 24.81
N ARG A 95 7.19 2.02 24.77
CA ARG A 95 6.42 2.14 23.53
C ARG A 95 5.75 3.50 23.41
N SER A 96 5.86 4.10 22.23
CA SER A 96 5.16 5.34 21.90
C SER A 96 3.69 5.08 21.57
N TYR A 97 2.82 5.97 22.03
CA TYR A 97 1.40 6.00 21.65
C TYR A 97 1.15 6.34 20.18
N MET A 98 2.17 6.82 19.44
CA MET A 98 2.04 7.23 18.04
C MET A 98 1.37 6.16 17.17
N TYR A 99 1.79 4.90 17.31
CA TYR A 99 1.25 3.79 16.51
C TYR A 99 -0.25 3.58 16.76
N LEU A 100 -0.68 3.64 18.03
CA LEU A 100 -2.09 3.54 18.41
C LEU A 100 -2.89 4.71 17.84
N LEU A 101 -2.36 5.93 17.93
CA LEU A 101 -3.06 7.14 17.49
C LEU A 101 -3.38 7.12 16.00
N ILE A 102 -2.49 6.59 15.16
CA ILE A 102 -2.73 6.47 13.70
C ILE A 102 -4.03 5.69 13.41
N HIS A 103 -4.34 4.68 14.22
CA HIS A 103 -5.51 3.84 14.05
C HIS A 103 -6.70 4.32 14.89
N MET A 104 -6.43 4.95 16.04
CA MET A 104 -7.47 5.44 16.96
C MET A 104 -8.06 6.78 16.56
N VAL A 105 -7.38 7.61 15.78
CA VAL A 105 -7.97 8.85 15.26
C VAL A 105 -9.18 8.56 14.35
N PRO A 106 -9.08 7.66 13.34
CA PRO A 106 -10.26 7.21 12.59
C PRO A 106 -11.34 6.58 13.48
N ALA A 107 -10.96 5.76 14.46
CA ALA A 107 -11.89 5.12 15.37
C ALA A 107 -12.64 6.13 16.26
N LYS A 108 -11.95 7.16 16.75
CA LYS A 108 -12.52 8.26 17.54
C LYS A 108 -13.46 9.12 16.71
N LEU A 109 -13.13 9.38 15.45
CA LEU A 109 -14.02 10.09 14.53
C LEU A 109 -15.29 9.27 14.28
N TYR A 110 -15.17 7.96 14.03
CA TYR A 110 -16.31 7.06 13.91
C TYR A 110 -17.17 7.04 15.18
N HIS A 111 -16.53 7.00 16.36
CA HIS A 111 -17.23 7.05 17.63
C HIS A 111 -17.98 8.36 17.85
N TYR A 112 -17.34 9.49 17.55
CA TYR A 112 -17.93 10.83 17.68
C TYR A 112 -19.13 11.06 16.75
N LEU A 113 -19.11 10.50 15.53
CA LEU A 113 -20.16 10.74 14.54
C LEU A 113 -21.40 9.85 14.73
N LEU A 114 -21.23 8.63 15.23
CA LEU A 114 -22.27 7.59 15.18
C LEU A 114 -22.55 6.91 16.53
N GLU A 115 -21.81 7.26 17.58
CA GLU A 115 -21.92 6.69 18.94
C GLU A 115 -22.13 5.14 18.96
N PRO A 116 -21.30 4.38 18.22
CA PRO A 116 -21.45 2.94 18.11
C PRO A 116 -21.00 2.22 19.39
N ASN A 117 -21.50 0.99 19.57
CA ASN A 117 -21.00 0.08 20.61
C ASN A 117 -19.50 -0.22 20.40
N PRO A 118 -18.68 -0.37 21.46
CA PRO A 118 -17.26 -0.76 21.36
C PRO A 118 -16.96 -1.94 20.43
N VAL A 119 -17.85 -2.94 20.36
CA VAL A 119 -17.70 -4.10 19.45
C VAL A 119 -17.70 -3.66 17.97
N LEU A 120 -18.53 -2.68 17.60
CA LEU A 120 -18.55 -2.14 16.25
C LEU A 120 -17.28 -1.34 15.94
N VAL A 121 -16.73 -0.61 16.91
CA VAL A 121 -15.45 0.09 16.76
C VAL A 121 -14.30 -0.90 16.54
N PHE A 122 -14.30 -2.02 17.26
CA PHE A 122 -13.35 -3.11 17.06
C PHE A 122 -13.38 -3.64 15.61
N TYR A 123 -14.56 -4.01 15.10
CA TYR A 123 -14.69 -4.49 13.72
C TYR A 123 -14.40 -3.39 12.69
N PHE A 124 -14.74 -2.14 12.98
CA PHE A 124 -14.42 -1.01 12.11
C PHE A 124 -12.90 -0.86 11.90
N VAL A 125 -12.12 -0.89 12.98
CA VAL A 125 -10.66 -0.80 12.91
C VAL A 125 -10.08 -2.01 12.16
N ARG A 126 -10.57 -3.22 12.41
CA ARG A 126 -10.15 -4.43 11.67
C ARG A 126 -10.44 -4.31 10.18
N CYS A 127 -11.60 -3.79 9.81
CA CYS A 127 -11.94 -3.52 8.41
C CYS A 127 -11.00 -2.47 7.79
N LEU A 128 -10.66 -1.40 8.51
CA LEU A 128 -9.68 -0.41 8.03
C LEU A 128 -8.30 -1.03 7.76
N LEU A 129 -7.83 -1.89 8.66
CA LEU A 129 -6.58 -2.64 8.48
C LEU A 129 -6.64 -3.55 7.24
N SER A 130 -7.75 -4.28 7.09
CA SER A 130 -8.00 -5.14 5.93
C SER A 130 -8.04 -4.37 4.61
N VAL A 131 -8.59 -3.14 4.59
CA VAL A 131 -8.53 -2.25 3.42
C VAL A 131 -7.09 -1.86 3.13
N GLY A 132 -6.32 -1.45 4.14
CA GLY A 132 -4.90 -1.12 3.99
C GLY A 132 -4.08 -2.26 3.40
N CYS A 133 -4.33 -3.49 3.87
CA CYS A 133 -3.72 -4.71 3.35
C CYS A 133 -4.12 -4.97 1.88
N ALA A 134 -5.42 -4.90 1.56
CA ALA A 134 -5.89 -5.12 0.19
C ALA A 134 -5.30 -4.09 -0.80
N LEU A 135 -5.15 -2.82 -0.39
CA LEU A 135 -4.54 -1.79 -1.21
C LEU A 135 -3.06 -2.05 -1.48
N SER A 136 -2.28 -2.47 -0.46
CA SER A 136 -0.87 -2.81 -0.65
C SER A 136 -0.69 -4.02 -1.59
N GLU A 137 -1.52 -5.05 -1.42
CA GLU A 137 -1.49 -6.26 -2.26
C GLU A 137 -1.88 -6.00 -3.71
N VAL A 138 -2.89 -5.15 -3.96
CA VAL A 138 -3.27 -4.78 -5.33
C VAL A 138 -2.18 -3.97 -6.01
N TYR A 139 -1.55 -3.05 -5.27
CA TYR A 139 -0.42 -2.29 -5.80
C TYR A 139 0.76 -3.21 -6.14
N PHE A 140 1.02 -4.21 -5.30
CA PHE A 140 2.02 -5.24 -5.58
C PHE A 140 1.65 -6.09 -6.80
N TYR A 141 0.43 -6.60 -6.88
CA TYR A 141 -0.08 -7.36 -8.03
C TYR A 141 0.10 -6.59 -9.35
N LYS A 142 -0.26 -5.29 -9.37
CA LYS A 142 -0.11 -4.43 -10.54
C LYS A 142 1.34 -4.33 -11.00
N ASN A 143 2.28 -4.13 -10.08
CA ASN A 143 3.70 -4.01 -10.42
C ASN A 143 4.32 -5.35 -10.83
N VAL A 144 3.87 -6.47 -10.23
CA VAL A 144 4.28 -7.82 -10.66
C VAL A 144 3.82 -8.12 -12.08
N CYS A 145 2.57 -7.82 -12.42
CA CYS A 145 2.07 -7.97 -13.79
C CYS A 145 2.88 -7.16 -14.81
N ARG A 146 3.34 -5.96 -14.41
CA ARG A 146 4.11 -5.08 -15.27
C ARG A 146 5.55 -5.53 -15.47
N GLU A 147 6.22 -5.98 -14.42
CA GLU A 147 7.65 -6.36 -14.47
C GLU A 147 7.86 -7.80 -14.96
N PHE A 148 7.04 -8.75 -14.48
CA PHE A 148 7.21 -10.19 -14.72
C PHE A 148 6.17 -10.78 -15.70
N GLY A 149 5.19 -9.97 -16.13
CA GLY A 149 4.14 -10.39 -17.04
C GLY A 149 2.92 -11.01 -16.36
N ILE A 150 1.87 -11.19 -17.17
CA ILE A 150 0.51 -11.49 -16.71
C ILE A 150 0.38 -12.90 -16.09
N HIS A 151 1.12 -13.89 -16.61
CA HIS A 151 1.06 -15.26 -16.12
C HIS A 151 1.56 -15.38 -14.67
N ILE A 152 2.70 -14.73 -14.37
CA ILE A 152 3.25 -14.68 -13.02
C ILE A 152 2.31 -13.89 -12.11
N GLY A 153 1.79 -12.75 -12.57
CA GLY A 153 0.80 -11.99 -11.84
C GLY A 153 -0.43 -12.81 -11.42
N ARG A 154 -0.98 -13.64 -12.31
CA ARG A 154 -2.11 -14.53 -11.99
C ARG A 154 -1.78 -15.50 -10.85
N LEU A 155 -0.61 -16.13 -10.89
CA LEU A 155 -0.17 -17.02 -9.82
C LEU A 155 0.01 -16.26 -8.51
N THR A 156 0.63 -15.07 -8.56
CA THR A 156 0.77 -14.19 -7.40
C THR A 156 -0.57 -13.86 -6.78
N LEU A 157 -1.58 -13.51 -7.59
CA LEU A 157 -2.92 -13.20 -7.08
C LEU A 157 -3.55 -14.42 -6.37
N VAL A 158 -3.43 -15.62 -6.94
CA VAL A 158 -3.93 -16.86 -6.32
C VAL A 158 -3.23 -17.10 -4.97
N PHE A 159 -1.90 -16.95 -4.92
CA PHE A 159 -1.15 -17.12 -3.68
C PHE A 159 -1.50 -16.07 -2.63
N LEU A 160 -1.70 -14.82 -3.02
CA LEU A 160 -2.10 -13.76 -2.08
C LEU A 160 -3.49 -14.05 -1.48
N ILE A 161 -4.47 -14.45 -2.30
CA ILE A 161 -5.82 -14.77 -1.85
C ILE A 161 -5.83 -15.97 -0.89
N LEU A 162 -5.10 -17.04 -1.23
CA LEU A 162 -5.10 -18.31 -0.49
C LEU A 162 -4.06 -18.38 0.65
N SER A 163 -3.22 -17.35 0.81
CA SER A 163 -2.20 -17.33 1.86
C SER A 163 -2.84 -17.23 3.24
N SER A 164 -2.68 -18.27 4.05
CA SER A 164 -3.13 -18.30 5.44
C SER A 164 -2.43 -17.26 6.30
N GLY A 165 -1.13 -17.02 6.05
CA GLY A 165 -0.36 -16.00 6.76
C GLY A 165 -0.88 -14.59 6.47
N MET A 166 -1.13 -14.28 5.21
CA MET A 166 -1.73 -12.99 4.83
C MET A 166 -3.15 -12.85 5.37
N TYR A 167 -3.93 -13.93 5.34
CA TYR A 167 -5.27 -13.96 5.92
C TYR A 167 -5.24 -13.56 7.39
N ILE A 168 -4.45 -14.24 8.22
CA ILE A 168 -4.37 -13.95 9.67
C ILE A 168 -3.80 -12.55 9.94
N ALA A 169 -2.73 -12.15 9.26
CA ALA A 169 -2.05 -10.88 9.50
C ALA A 169 -2.85 -9.64 9.02
N SER A 170 -3.69 -9.78 7.99
CA SER A 170 -4.36 -8.64 7.33
C SER A 170 -5.30 -7.80 8.19
N ALA A 171 -5.88 -8.37 9.24
CA ALA A 171 -6.76 -7.66 10.16
C ALA A 171 -6.16 -7.53 11.57
N ALA A 172 -4.94 -8.05 11.76
CA ALA A 172 -4.29 -8.07 13.06
C ALA A 172 -3.74 -6.68 13.39
N PHE A 173 -4.11 -6.14 14.54
CA PHE A 173 -3.73 -4.81 14.97
C PHE A 173 -2.33 -4.79 15.60
N LEU A 174 -1.30 -5.05 14.79
CA LEU A 174 0.10 -5.06 15.22
C LEU A 174 1.02 -4.27 14.28
N PRO A 175 2.12 -3.67 14.79
CA PRO A 175 3.14 -3.02 13.98
C PRO A 175 3.81 -3.96 12.98
N SER A 176 3.80 -5.26 13.24
CA SER A 176 4.26 -6.30 12.31
C SER A 176 3.38 -6.36 11.05
N SER A 177 2.06 -6.35 11.21
CA SER A 177 1.11 -6.29 10.09
C SER A 177 1.23 -4.98 9.31
N PHE A 178 1.39 -3.86 10.02
CA PHE A 178 1.67 -2.57 9.37
C PHE A 178 2.98 -2.59 8.57
N SER A 179 4.04 -3.18 9.14
CA SER A 179 5.33 -3.36 8.46
C SER A 179 5.19 -4.27 7.24
N MET A 180 4.37 -5.31 7.32
CA MET A 180 4.05 -6.18 6.19
C MET A 180 3.43 -5.36 5.06
N TYR A 181 2.42 -4.52 5.32
CA TYR A 181 1.79 -3.70 4.27
C TYR A 181 2.79 -2.76 3.59
N LEU A 182 3.58 -2.05 4.39
CA LEU A 182 4.57 -1.11 3.86
C LEU A 182 5.72 -1.81 3.13
N SER A 183 6.14 -2.99 3.59
CA SER A 183 7.15 -3.79 2.89
C SER A 183 6.62 -4.32 1.56
N THR A 184 5.34 -4.72 1.50
CA THR A 184 4.68 -5.07 0.24
C THR A 184 4.64 -3.87 -0.72
N ILE A 185 4.34 -2.66 -0.22
CA ILE A 185 4.40 -1.43 -1.02
C ILE A 185 5.83 -1.12 -1.47
N ALA A 186 6.83 -1.29 -0.60
CA ALA A 186 8.23 -1.03 -0.93
C ALA A 186 8.72 -1.94 -2.05
N THR A 187 8.45 -3.24 -1.96
CA THR A 187 8.76 -4.22 -3.01
C THR A 187 8.00 -3.91 -4.31
N ALA A 188 6.71 -3.55 -4.21
CA ALA A 188 5.92 -3.15 -5.37
C ALA A 188 6.49 -1.92 -6.07
N ALA A 189 6.88 -0.89 -5.31
CA ALA A 189 7.48 0.33 -5.82
C ALA A 189 8.87 0.06 -6.43
N TRP A 190 9.63 -0.87 -5.84
CA TRP A 190 10.91 -1.32 -6.38
C TRP A 190 10.76 -1.97 -7.76
N TYR A 191 9.84 -2.93 -7.94
CA TYR A 191 9.47 -3.46 -9.26
C TYR A 191 8.90 -2.37 -10.17
N GLY A 192 8.27 -1.36 -9.56
CA GLY A 192 7.79 -0.13 -10.19
C GLY A 192 8.89 0.79 -10.73
N ARG A 193 10.16 0.58 -10.38
CA ARG A 193 11.29 1.55 -10.53
C ARG A 193 11.04 2.90 -9.87
N GLN A 194 10.15 2.94 -8.87
CA GLN A 194 9.81 4.12 -8.07
C GLN A 194 10.60 4.09 -6.76
N TYR A 195 11.92 4.28 -6.87
CA TYR A 195 12.83 4.12 -5.74
C TYR A 195 12.56 5.07 -4.56
N GLU A 196 12.07 6.29 -4.82
CA GLU A 196 11.69 7.25 -3.78
C GLU A 196 10.58 6.71 -2.87
N LEU A 197 9.52 6.15 -3.49
CA LEU A 197 8.42 5.54 -2.76
C LEU A 197 8.88 4.26 -2.04
N ALA A 198 9.77 3.49 -2.64
CA ALA A 198 10.33 2.28 -2.03
C ALA A 198 11.12 2.62 -0.75
N ILE A 199 12.02 3.59 -0.81
CA ILE A 199 12.80 4.07 0.34
C ILE A 199 11.86 4.63 1.42
N PHE A 200 10.91 5.47 1.01
CA PHE A 200 9.95 6.07 1.95
C PHE A 200 9.13 4.99 2.68
N ALA A 201 8.60 4.00 1.96
CA ALA A 201 7.83 2.92 2.54
C ALA A 201 8.68 2.05 3.48
N THR A 202 9.93 1.71 3.11
CA THR A 202 10.86 1.00 4.00
C THR A 202 11.17 1.80 5.26
N ALA A 203 11.47 3.10 5.13
CA ALA A 203 11.77 3.96 6.27
C ALA A 203 10.55 4.07 7.21
N LEU A 204 9.36 4.27 6.66
CA LEU A 204 8.12 4.34 7.42
C LEU A 204 7.82 3.02 8.14
N SER A 205 8.08 1.89 7.48
CA SER A 205 7.96 0.53 8.04
C SER A 205 8.89 0.34 9.23
N ALA A 206 10.16 0.75 9.10
CA ALA A 206 11.16 0.61 10.16
C ALA A 206 10.91 1.54 11.36
N LEU A 207 10.46 2.77 11.10
CA LEU A 207 10.29 3.79 12.14
C LEU A 207 8.99 3.64 12.94
N LEU A 208 7.88 3.32 12.27
CA LEU A 208 6.56 3.23 12.90
C LEU A 208 6.10 1.80 13.15
N GLY A 209 6.57 0.86 12.34
CA GLY A 209 6.22 -0.55 12.42
C GLY A 209 7.22 -1.30 13.29
N TRP A 210 8.16 -1.97 12.62
CA TRP A 210 9.13 -2.86 13.25
C TRP A 210 10.54 -2.47 12.78
N PRO A 211 11.49 -2.12 13.66
CA PRO A 211 12.82 -1.61 13.27
C PRO A 211 13.60 -2.57 12.36
N PHE A 212 13.51 -3.87 12.62
CA PHE A 212 14.14 -4.91 11.81
C PHE A 212 13.56 -5.02 10.38
N ALA A 213 12.41 -4.44 10.09
CA ALA A 213 11.89 -4.34 8.72
C ALA A 213 12.78 -3.48 7.81
N ALA A 214 13.67 -2.64 8.37
CA ALA A 214 14.71 -1.94 7.61
C ALA A 214 15.56 -2.90 6.76
N LEU A 215 15.77 -4.13 7.22
CA LEU A 215 16.55 -5.14 6.51
C LEU A 215 15.93 -5.50 5.15
N LEU A 216 14.61 -5.42 5.02
CA LEU A 216 13.90 -5.68 3.77
C LEU A 216 14.22 -4.63 2.69
N GLY A 217 14.75 -3.47 3.08
CA GLY A 217 15.23 -2.44 2.16
C GLY A 217 16.63 -2.68 1.61
N LEU A 218 17.40 -3.62 2.15
CA LEU A 218 18.78 -3.87 1.70
C LEU A 218 18.88 -4.21 0.20
N PRO A 219 18.06 -5.12 -0.35
CA PRO A 219 18.14 -5.44 -1.79
C PRO A 219 17.90 -4.21 -2.67
N ILE A 220 16.94 -3.37 -2.27
CA ILE A 220 16.58 -2.12 -2.96
C ILE A 220 17.78 -1.16 -2.94
N ALA A 221 18.39 -0.97 -1.78
CA ALA A 221 19.55 -0.09 -1.62
C ALA A 221 20.76 -0.59 -2.42
N ILE A 222 21.02 -1.90 -2.41
CA ILE A 222 22.12 -2.52 -3.18
C ILE A 222 21.91 -2.29 -4.67
N GLU A 223 20.72 -2.56 -5.20
CA GLU A 223 20.46 -2.33 -6.63
C GLU A 223 20.59 -0.87 -7.03
N MET A 224 20.13 0.06 -6.19
CA MET A 224 20.28 1.50 -6.44
C MET A 224 21.76 1.93 -6.50
N LEU A 225 22.59 1.39 -5.60
CA LEU A 225 24.02 1.69 -5.57
C LEU A 225 24.75 1.13 -6.79
N LEU A 226 24.42 -0.11 -7.19
CA LEU A 226 25.01 -0.75 -8.37
C LEU A 226 24.63 0.00 -9.65
N HIS A 227 23.35 0.33 -9.84
CA HIS A 227 22.93 1.11 -11.00
C HIS A 227 23.60 2.49 -11.02
N LYS A 228 23.71 3.21 -9.90
CA LYS A 228 24.42 4.51 -9.89
C LYS A 228 25.87 4.42 -10.36
N GLN A 229 26.57 3.33 -10.07
CA GLN A 229 27.95 3.14 -10.53
C GLN A 229 28.05 2.96 -12.04
N GLU A 230 27.04 2.40 -12.69
CA GLU A 230 27.01 2.26 -14.15
C GLU A 230 26.82 3.62 -14.84
N TRP A 231 25.96 4.49 -14.29
CA TRP A 231 25.75 5.84 -14.82
C TRP A 231 26.97 6.76 -14.63
N SER A 232 27.77 6.54 -13.58
CA SER A 232 29.00 7.32 -13.34
C SER A 232 30.20 6.88 -14.21
N LYS A 233 30.09 5.74 -14.90
CA LYS A 233 31.15 5.18 -15.77
C LYS A 233 30.93 5.48 -17.26
N LEU A 234 29.80 6.07 -17.61
CA LEU A 234 29.46 6.59 -18.95
C LEU A 234 29.81 8.08 -19.04
#